data_AF-A0A8J8JMX8-F1
#
_entry.id   AF-A0A8J8JMX8-F1
#
_cell.length_a   1.000
_cell.length_b   1.000
_cell.length_c   1.000
_cell.angle_alpha   90.00
_cell.angle_beta   90.00
_cell.angle_gamma   90.00
#
_symmetry.space_group_name_H-M   'P 1'
#
loop_
_entity.id
_entity.type
_entity.pdbx_description
1 polymer ?
#
loop_
_entity_poly.entity_id
_entity_poly.type
_entity_poly.pdbx_seq_one_letter_code
_entity_poly.pdbx_strand_id
1 'polypeptide(L)'
;MYVLGCLSRGTSDEALERVVDRVVDRLSREGRVGVVRYDATIADGTQESLTIGGDVTYGLGADGDWTASGTGMSVADALAALSTDCEYAVVVGVPRLRYPTLVVGDPSETDENVLATVSGPVDLEEEALVEDLVTEEPYETLESLVARVKRSPRADRAGAIATFTGRVRAKDDPDDARTEFLEFEKYEGVAEERMAALERDLEAREGVFDVELYHRTGVVGDGEDIVFVVVLAGHREEAFRTVEDGINRLKDEVPLFKKEVTVEDEFWVHERT
;
A
#
# COMPACT_ATOMS: atom_id res chain seq x y z
N MET A 1 -4.15 3.87 1.25
CA MET A 1 -4.88 3.10 2.31
C MET A 1 -3.93 2.82 3.46
N TYR A 2 -4.31 3.01 4.73
CA TYR A 2 -3.44 2.67 5.88
C TYR A 2 -3.63 1.21 6.30
N VAL A 3 -2.54 0.52 6.62
CA VAL A 3 -2.55 -0.91 6.96
C VAL A 3 -2.11 -1.10 8.41
N LEU A 4 -2.94 -1.78 9.20
CA LEU A 4 -2.64 -2.14 10.57
C LEU A 4 -2.62 -3.66 10.73
N GLY A 5 -1.50 -4.21 11.17
CA GLY A 5 -1.39 -5.59 11.63
C GLY A 5 -1.99 -5.78 13.02
N CYS A 6 -2.58 -6.94 13.28
CA CYS A 6 -3.03 -7.37 14.60
C CYS A 6 -2.49 -8.78 14.88
N LEU A 7 -1.68 -8.92 15.94
CA LEU A 7 -1.04 -10.18 16.30
C LEU A 7 -1.29 -10.54 17.76
N SER A 8 -1.60 -11.81 18.03
CA SER A 8 -1.69 -12.35 19.39
C SER A 8 -0.34 -12.92 19.84
N ARG A 9 0.08 -12.59 21.05
CA ARG A 9 1.25 -13.19 21.73
C ARG A 9 0.86 -13.66 23.12
N GLY A 10 0.76 -14.98 23.30
CA GLY A 10 0.50 -15.58 24.62
C GLY A 10 -0.90 -15.31 25.19
N THR A 11 -1.83 -14.77 24.39
CA THR A 11 -3.22 -14.52 24.77
C THR A 11 -4.19 -15.42 24.01
N SER A 12 -5.47 -15.43 24.40
CA SER A 12 -6.50 -16.20 23.70
C SER A 12 -6.94 -15.53 22.40
N ASP A 13 -7.35 -16.33 21.42
CA ASP A 13 -7.91 -15.83 20.15
C ASP A 13 -9.16 -14.95 20.40
N GLU A 14 -9.93 -15.22 21.45
CA GLU A 14 -11.05 -14.38 21.84
C GLU A 14 -10.63 -12.97 22.28
N ALA A 15 -9.46 -12.81 22.90
CA ALA A 15 -8.97 -11.49 23.29
C ALA A 15 -8.55 -10.71 22.03
N LEU A 16 -7.87 -11.37 21.09
CA LEU A 16 -7.51 -10.79 19.80
C LEU A 16 -8.73 -10.36 19.00
N GLU A 17 -9.75 -11.21 18.85
CA GLU A 17 -10.96 -10.88 18.09
C GLU A 17 -11.71 -9.69 18.71
N ARG A 18 -11.82 -9.60 20.05
CA ARG A 18 -12.44 -8.42 20.70
C ARG A 18 -11.65 -7.13 20.47
N VAL A 19 -10.32 -7.21 20.40
CA VAL A 19 -9.47 -6.06 20.05
C VAL A 19 -9.68 -5.67 18.59
N VAL A 20 -9.66 -6.65 17.68
CA VAL A 20 -9.90 -6.44 16.24
C VAL A 20 -11.27 -5.80 16.00
N ASP A 21 -12.34 -6.30 16.61
CA ASP A 21 -13.68 -5.73 16.50
C ASP A 21 -13.71 -4.27 16.92
N ARG A 22 -13.03 -3.93 18.03
CA ARG A 22 -12.96 -2.57 18.56
C ARG A 22 -12.18 -1.63 17.63
N VAL A 23 -11.05 -2.10 17.10
CA VAL A 23 -10.24 -1.38 16.10
C VAL A 23 -11.04 -1.14 14.82
N VAL A 24 -11.69 -2.17 14.28
CA VAL A 24 -12.50 -2.06 13.06
C VAL A 24 -13.67 -1.11 13.27
N ASP A 25 -14.39 -1.21 14.40
CA ASP A 25 -15.48 -0.29 14.73
C ASP A 25 -14.97 1.16 14.79
N ARG A 26 -13.82 1.41 15.42
CA ARG A 26 -13.22 2.75 15.46
C ARG A 26 -12.85 3.28 14.07
N LEU A 27 -12.13 2.49 13.27
CA LEU A 27 -11.67 2.87 11.93
C LEU A 27 -12.84 3.07 10.96
N SER A 28 -13.91 2.30 11.12
CA SER A 28 -15.13 2.41 10.29
C SER A 28 -15.83 3.76 10.38
N ARG A 29 -15.58 4.50 11.48
CA ARG A 29 -16.08 5.87 11.67
C ARG A 29 -15.30 6.91 10.86
N GLU A 30 -14.06 6.61 10.47
CA GLU A 30 -13.20 7.48 9.65
C GLU A 30 -13.24 7.13 8.16
N GLY A 31 -13.46 5.86 7.82
CA GLY A 31 -13.46 5.42 6.43
C GLY A 31 -13.79 3.93 6.28
N ARG A 32 -13.89 3.46 5.03
CA ARG A 32 -14.20 2.06 4.76
C ARG A 32 -13.02 1.16 5.17
N VAL A 33 -13.29 0.09 5.89
CA VAL A 33 -12.28 -0.83 6.43
C VAL A 33 -12.38 -2.19 5.75
N GLY A 34 -11.25 -2.70 5.27
CA GLY A 34 -11.09 -4.09 4.88
C GLY A 34 -10.45 -4.92 5.99
N VAL A 35 -10.80 -6.19 6.11
CA VAL A 35 -10.18 -7.11 7.09
C VAL A 35 -9.62 -8.31 6.36
N VAL A 36 -8.32 -8.57 6.54
CA VAL A 36 -7.61 -9.74 6.01
C VAL A 36 -7.25 -10.64 7.18
N ARG A 37 -7.76 -11.86 7.20
CA ARG A 37 -7.38 -12.86 8.21
C ARG A 37 -6.43 -13.88 7.59
N TYR A 38 -5.25 -14.00 8.17
CA TYR A 38 -4.27 -15.01 7.81
C TYR A 38 -4.32 -16.15 8.85
N ASP A 39 -4.58 -17.36 8.37
CA ASP A 39 -4.53 -18.57 9.15
C ASP A 39 -3.72 -19.62 8.39
N ALA A 40 -2.55 -19.97 8.93
CA ALA A 40 -1.65 -20.93 8.32
C ALA A 40 -2.26 -22.35 8.25
N THR A 41 -3.26 -22.67 9.08
CA THR A 41 -3.90 -23.99 9.11
C THR A 41 -4.89 -24.20 7.96
N ILE A 42 -5.34 -23.14 7.29
CA ILE A 42 -6.18 -23.23 6.09
C ILE A 42 -5.45 -23.96 4.96
N ALA A 43 -4.11 -23.84 4.90
CA ALA A 43 -3.30 -24.57 3.92
C ALA A 43 -3.29 -26.10 4.14
N ASP A 44 -3.60 -26.58 5.35
CA ASP A 44 -3.61 -28.01 5.70
C ASP A 44 -4.94 -28.71 5.35
N GLY A 45 -5.87 -28.02 4.68
CA GLY A 45 -7.11 -28.63 4.15
C GLY A 45 -8.15 -29.00 5.20
N THR A 46 -8.08 -28.42 6.40
CA THR A 46 -9.05 -28.62 7.49
C THR A 46 -10.33 -27.79 7.33
N GLN A 47 -10.34 -26.80 6.42
CA GLN A 47 -11.58 -26.16 5.95
C GLN A 47 -12.07 -26.87 4.69
N GLU A 48 -13.33 -27.30 4.69
CA GLU A 48 -13.99 -27.82 3.49
C GLU A 48 -13.94 -26.76 2.39
N SER A 49 -13.14 -27.04 1.36
CA SER A 49 -13.05 -26.26 0.13
C SER A 49 -14.45 -26.13 -0.48
N LEU A 50 -15.08 -24.97 -0.30
CA LEU A 50 -16.41 -24.64 -0.85
C LEU A 50 -16.39 -24.44 -2.38
N THR A 51 -15.25 -24.60 -3.04
CA THR A 51 -15.10 -24.51 -4.50
C THR A 51 -15.69 -25.76 -5.17
N ILE A 52 -17.03 -25.82 -5.25
CA ILE A 52 -17.70 -26.69 -6.20
C ILE A 52 -17.51 -26.07 -7.60
N GLY A 53 -16.46 -26.49 -8.31
CA GLY A 53 -16.37 -26.34 -9.77
C GLY A 53 -15.41 -25.28 -10.35
N GLY A 54 -14.49 -24.69 -9.58
CA GLY A 54 -13.47 -23.77 -10.13
C GLY A 54 -12.38 -23.36 -9.13
N ASP A 55 -11.28 -22.75 -9.62
CA ASP A 55 -10.15 -22.28 -8.79
C ASP A 55 -10.48 -21.04 -7.96
N VAL A 56 -11.43 -20.22 -8.42
CA VAL A 56 -11.99 -19.05 -7.75
C VAL A 56 -13.50 -19.01 -8.00
N THR A 57 -14.28 -18.72 -6.96
CA THR A 57 -15.75 -18.59 -7.03
C THR A 57 -16.18 -17.28 -6.40
N TYR A 58 -17.15 -16.61 -7.03
CA TYR A 58 -17.84 -15.43 -6.48
C TYR A 58 -19.34 -15.73 -6.32
N GLY A 59 -19.86 -15.53 -5.12
CA GLY A 59 -21.29 -15.48 -4.83
C GLY A 59 -21.73 -14.03 -4.73
N LEU A 60 -22.75 -13.62 -5.49
CA LEU A 60 -23.29 -12.26 -5.47
C LEU A 60 -24.75 -12.30 -5.04
N GLY A 61 -25.06 -11.61 -3.94
CA GLY A 61 -26.41 -11.34 -3.46
C GLY A 61 -27.02 -10.14 -4.19
N ALA A 62 -28.35 -10.06 -4.17
CA ALA A 62 -29.09 -8.99 -4.85
C ALA A 62 -28.82 -7.59 -4.24
N ASP A 63 -28.46 -7.55 -2.95
CA ASP A 63 -28.22 -6.31 -2.20
C ASP A 63 -26.76 -5.85 -2.24
N GLY A 64 -25.92 -6.48 -3.08
CA GLY A 64 -24.49 -6.20 -3.17
C GLY A 64 -23.62 -6.96 -2.17
N ASP A 65 -24.24 -7.74 -1.27
CA ASP A 65 -23.53 -8.73 -0.45
C ASP A 65 -22.82 -9.72 -1.35
N TRP A 66 -21.59 -10.08 -1.00
CA TRP A 66 -20.83 -11.04 -1.79
C TRP A 66 -19.95 -11.92 -0.92
N THR A 67 -19.65 -13.09 -1.45
CA THR A 67 -18.66 -14.00 -0.90
C THR A 67 -17.70 -14.40 -2.02
N ALA A 68 -16.44 -14.62 -1.69
CA ALA A 68 -15.50 -15.25 -2.60
C ALA A 68 -14.71 -16.34 -1.89
N SER A 69 -14.31 -17.35 -2.66
CA SER A 69 -13.40 -18.40 -2.23
C SER A 69 -12.50 -18.79 -3.38
N GLY A 70 -11.28 -19.23 -3.09
CA GLY A 70 -10.33 -19.65 -4.10
C GLY A 70 -8.97 -19.99 -3.52
N THR A 71 -8.00 -20.24 -4.40
CA THR A 71 -6.62 -20.56 -4.02
C THR A 71 -5.63 -19.60 -4.70
N GLY A 72 -4.43 -19.47 -4.12
CA GLY A 72 -3.34 -18.69 -4.72
C GLY A 72 -3.36 -17.18 -4.42
N MET A 73 -4.25 -16.70 -3.55
CA MET A 73 -4.28 -15.30 -3.12
C MET A 73 -3.32 -15.06 -1.96
N SER A 74 -2.39 -14.12 -2.12
CA SER A 74 -1.50 -13.69 -1.04
C SER A 74 -2.12 -12.54 -0.21
N VAL A 75 -1.52 -12.24 0.95
CA VAL A 75 -1.89 -11.05 1.75
C VAL A 75 -1.67 -9.76 0.94
N ALA A 76 -0.61 -9.71 0.12
CA ALA A 76 -0.34 -8.56 -0.74
C ALA A 76 -1.44 -8.38 -1.80
N ASP A 77 -1.91 -9.46 -2.43
CA ASP A 77 -3.02 -9.41 -3.39
C ASP A 77 -4.31 -8.92 -2.72
N ALA A 78 -4.56 -9.37 -1.49
CA ALA A 78 -5.71 -8.91 -0.70
C ALA A 78 -5.63 -7.41 -0.39
N LEU A 79 -4.47 -6.93 0.05
CA LEU A 79 -4.25 -5.50 0.30
C LEU A 79 -4.37 -4.67 -0.98
N ALA A 80 -3.84 -5.15 -2.12
CA ALA A 80 -4.00 -4.51 -3.42
C ALA A 80 -5.48 -4.36 -3.80
N ALA A 81 -6.27 -5.42 -3.65
CA ALA A 81 -7.70 -5.39 -3.92
C ALA A 81 -8.47 -4.45 -2.99
N LEU A 82 -8.10 -4.35 -1.72
CA LEU A 82 -8.74 -3.43 -0.77
C LEU A 82 -8.34 -1.97 -1.03
N SER A 83 -7.13 -1.71 -1.51
CA SER A 83 -6.57 -0.36 -1.66
C SER A 83 -7.35 0.58 -2.58
N THR A 84 -8.22 0.05 -3.46
CA THR A 84 -9.02 0.88 -4.37
C THR A 84 -10.19 1.59 -3.69
N ASP A 85 -10.76 0.94 -2.68
CA ASP A 85 -12.06 1.32 -2.11
C ASP A 85 -12.09 1.33 -0.57
N CYS A 86 -11.01 0.94 0.09
CA CYS A 86 -10.87 1.00 1.54
C CYS A 86 -9.82 2.05 1.93
N GLU A 87 -10.11 2.81 2.98
CA GLU A 87 -9.15 3.75 3.56
C GLU A 87 -8.24 3.07 4.58
N TYR A 88 -8.73 1.98 5.18
CA TYR A 88 -7.98 1.19 6.15
C TYR A 88 -8.06 -0.30 5.83
N ALA A 89 -6.99 -1.04 6.13
CA ALA A 89 -6.97 -2.49 6.16
C ALA A 89 -6.45 -2.99 7.50
N VAL A 90 -7.18 -3.93 8.12
CA VAL A 90 -6.74 -4.64 9.32
C VAL A 90 -6.31 -6.05 8.93
N VAL A 91 -5.04 -6.38 9.17
CA VAL A 91 -4.43 -7.67 8.82
C VAL A 91 -4.20 -8.48 10.09
N VAL A 92 -4.93 -9.57 10.27
CA VAL A 92 -4.90 -10.39 11.49
C VAL A 92 -4.06 -11.63 11.28
N GLY A 93 -3.15 -11.92 12.21
CA GLY A 93 -2.47 -13.22 12.30
C GLY A 93 -1.20 -13.39 11.46
N VAL A 94 -0.73 -12.34 10.77
CA VAL A 94 0.52 -12.38 9.99
C VAL A 94 1.72 -12.09 10.91
N PRO A 95 2.66 -13.05 11.13
CA PRO A 95 3.69 -12.89 12.16
C PRO A 95 4.78 -11.85 11.89
N ARG A 96 5.00 -11.48 10.63
CA ARG A 96 6.05 -10.52 10.18
C ARG A 96 5.51 -9.62 9.11
N LEU A 97 4.54 -8.80 9.48
CA LEU A 97 3.98 -7.82 8.57
C LEU A 97 4.93 -6.63 8.46
N ARG A 98 5.12 -6.11 7.24
CA ARG A 98 5.94 -4.92 7.00
C ARG A 98 5.28 -3.61 7.46
N TYR A 99 4.02 -3.69 7.90
CA TYR A 99 3.19 -2.56 8.28
C TYR A 99 3.08 -2.45 9.81
N PRO A 100 2.74 -1.25 10.31
CA PRO A 100 2.49 -1.01 11.73
C PRO A 100 1.59 -2.10 12.34
N THR A 101 1.97 -2.64 13.49
CA THR A 101 1.32 -3.81 14.09
C THR A 101 0.94 -3.54 15.55
N LEU A 102 -0.32 -3.78 15.87
CA LEU A 102 -0.85 -3.86 17.23
C LEU A 102 -0.63 -5.27 17.78
N VAL A 103 0.13 -5.38 18.86
CA VAL A 103 0.36 -6.66 19.56
C VAL A 103 -0.60 -6.79 20.74
N VAL A 104 -1.34 -7.89 20.79
CA VAL A 104 -2.23 -8.24 21.91
C VAL A 104 -1.55 -9.30 22.77
N GLY A 105 -1.23 -8.95 24.02
CA GLY A 105 -0.51 -9.78 24.98
C GLY A 105 0.93 -9.31 25.19
N ASP A 106 1.84 -10.25 25.39
CA ASP A 106 3.24 -9.97 25.73
C ASP A 106 4.11 -9.91 24.46
N PRO A 107 4.66 -8.75 24.09
CA PRO A 107 5.46 -8.62 22.88
C PRO A 107 6.75 -9.43 22.99
N SER A 108 7.18 -9.99 21.86
CA SER A 108 8.42 -10.73 21.72
C SER A 108 9.51 -9.84 21.12
N GLU A 109 10.78 -10.17 21.35
CA GLU A 109 11.92 -9.50 20.69
C GLU A 109 11.93 -9.67 19.16
N THR A 110 11.07 -10.55 18.63
CA THR A 110 10.94 -10.81 17.20
C THR A 110 9.79 -10.05 16.53
N ASP A 111 9.02 -9.28 17.29
CA ASP A 111 7.95 -8.44 16.74
C ASP A 111 8.57 -7.18 16.13
N GLU A 112 8.30 -6.96 14.85
CA GLU A 112 8.78 -5.81 14.07
C GLU A 112 7.62 -4.85 13.83
N ASN A 113 7.92 -3.56 13.60
CA ASN A 113 6.92 -2.52 13.31
C ASN A 113 5.80 -2.42 14.36
N VAL A 114 6.12 -2.62 15.65
CA VAL A 114 5.12 -2.55 16.72
C VAL A 114 4.67 -1.10 16.92
N LEU A 115 3.41 -0.82 16.57
CA LEU A 115 2.79 0.48 16.75
C LEU A 115 2.30 0.65 18.20
N ALA A 116 1.66 -0.39 18.72
CA ALA A 116 1.14 -0.41 20.09
C ALA A 116 1.09 -1.82 20.64
N THR A 117 1.06 -1.93 21.97
CA THR A 117 0.90 -3.21 22.70
C THR A 117 -0.22 -3.06 23.72
N VAL A 118 -1.14 -4.02 23.74
CA VAL A 118 -2.28 -4.03 24.67
C VAL A 118 -2.43 -5.40 25.32
N SER A 119 -2.81 -5.46 26.60
CA SER A 119 -3.09 -6.75 27.26
C SER A 119 -4.49 -7.29 26.91
N GLY A 120 -5.38 -6.42 26.43
CA GLY A 120 -6.72 -6.78 25.97
C GLY A 120 -7.51 -5.57 25.49
N PRO A 121 -8.81 -5.73 25.18
CA PRO A 121 -9.61 -4.68 24.56
C PRO A 121 -9.82 -3.45 25.44
N VAL A 122 -9.68 -3.57 26.77
CA VAL A 122 -9.90 -2.46 27.71
C VAL A 122 -8.74 -1.47 27.69
N ASP A 123 -7.52 -1.95 27.43
CA ASP A 123 -6.29 -1.15 27.45
C ASP A 123 -6.01 -0.47 26.10
N LEU A 124 -6.93 -0.62 25.13
CA LEU A 124 -6.81 -0.02 23.81
C LEU A 124 -7.15 1.48 23.85
N GLU A 125 -6.14 2.31 23.64
CA GLU A 125 -6.29 3.74 23.38
C GLU A 125 -6.60 3.95 21.89
N GLU A 126 -7.88 3.84 21.54
CA GLU A 126 -8.38 3.90 20.16
C GLU A 126 -7.97 5.18 19.41
N GLU A 127 -8.08 6.35 20.07
CA GLU A 127 -7.75 7.62 19.45
C GLU A 127 -6.26 7.74 19.12
N ALA A 128 -5.39 7.41 20.08
CA ALA A 128 -3.94 7.44 19.89
C ALA A 128 -3.51 6.47 18.78
N LEU A 129 -4.10 5.26 18.75
CA LEU A 129 -3.80 4.28 17.72
C LEU A 129 -4.10 4.81 16.30
N VAL A 130 -5.24 5.48 16.12
CA VAL A 130 -5.59 6.04 14.80
C VAL A 130 -4.68 7.21 14.46
N GLU A 131 -4.38 8.08 15.41
CA GLU A 131 -3.45 9.20 15.22
C GLU A 131 -2.07 8.72 14.79
N ASP A 132 -1.51 7.71 15.46
CA ASP A 132 -0.21 7.14 15.11
C ASP A 132 -0.27 6.42 13.75
N LEU A 133 -1.32 5.63 13.49
CA LEU A 133 -1.47 4.88 12.23
C LEU A 133 -1.50 5.78 10.99
N VAL A 134 -2.12 6.97 11.06
CA VAL A 134 -2.20 7.89 9.90
C VAL A 134 -0.93 8.70 9.69
N THR A 135 0.05 8.61 10.60
CA THR A 135 1.40 9.18 10.37
C THR A 135 2.30 8.26 9.57
N GLU A 136 1.92 6.98 9.44
CA GLU A 136 2.68 5.95 8.73
C GLU A 136 2.50 6.05 7.21
N GLU A 137 3.41 5.44 6.44
CA GLU A 137 3.31 5.48 4.97
C GLU A 137 2.05 4.72 4.51
N PRO A 138 1.16 5.34 3.71
CA PRO A 138 0.00 4.66 3.20
C PRO A 138 0.41 3.60 2.17
N TYR A 139 -0.30 2.49 2.16
CA TYR A 139 -0.25 1.50 1.10
C TYR A 139 -0.93 2.04 -0.16
N GLU A 140 -0.14 2.29 -1.19
CA GLU A 140 -0.60 2.74 -2.50
C GLU A 140 -0.15 1.76 -3.60
N THR A 141 -1.07 1.53 -4.53
CA THR A 141 -0.90 0.78 -5.79
C THR A 141 -1.26 1.67 -6.98
N LEU A 142 -0.83 1.31 -8.18
CA LEU A 142 -1.25 2.00 -9.40
C LEU A 142 -2.79 2.08 -9.48
N GLU A 143 -3.47 0.97 -9.18
CA GLU A 143 -4.92 0.85 -9.21
C GLU A 143 -5.58 1.78 -8.19
N SER A 144 -5.04 1.90 -6.97
CA SER A 144 -5.57 2.81 -5.95
C SER A 144 -5.46 4.28 -6.36
N LEU A 145 -4.35 4.69 -6.96
CA LEU A 145 -4.15 6.05 -7.45
C LEU A 145 -5.03 6.34 -8.67
N VAL A 146 -5.18 5.37 -9.58
CA VAL A 146 -6.13 5.47 -10.70
C VAL A 146 -7.58 5.57 -10.21
N ALA A 147 -7.95 4.84 -9.16
CA ALA A 147 -9.26 4.96 -8.53
C ALA A 147 -9.47 6.35 -7.90
N ARG A 148 -8.43 6.89 -7.27
CA ARG A 148 -8.42 8.21 -6.64
C ARG A 148 -8.65 9.34 -7.65
N VAL A 149 -7.86 9.40 -8.73
CA VAL A 149 -8.07 10.43 -9.76
C VAL A 149 -9.44 10.31 -10.43
N LYS A 150 -10.01 9.10 -10.56
CA LYS A 150 -11.37 8.93 -11.11
C LYS A 150 -12.47 9.53 -10.22
N ARG A 151 -12.19 9.78 -8.94
CA ARG A 151 -13.10 10.48 -8.02
C ARG A 151 -13.03 12.01 -8.15
N SER A 152 -12.15 12.53 -9.01
CA SER A 152 -12.04 13.97 -9.28
C SER A 152 -13.40 14.57 -9.64
N PRO A 153 -13.77 15.74 -9.10
CA PRO A 153 -15.01 16.43 -9.46
C PRO A 153 -15.02 16.89 -10.94
N ARG A 154 -13.88 16.80 -11.64
CA ARG A 154 -13.72 17.11 -13.07
C ARG A 154 -13.66 15.85 -13.95
N ALA A 155 -13.85 14.65 -13.39
CA ALA A 155 -13.78 13.39 -14.12
C ALA A 155 -14.81 13.28 -15.25
N ASP A 156 -15.93 14.00 -15.16
CA ASP A 156 -16.96 14.09 -16.21
C ASP A 156 -16.44 14.74 -17.51
N ARG A 157 -15.33 15.47 -17.44
CA ARG A 157 -14.67 16.14 -18.58
C ARG A 157 -13.47 15.35 -19.09
N ALA A 158 -13.04 14.32 -18.36
CA ALA A 158 -11.83 13.57 -18.64
C ALA A 158 -12.05 12.54 -19.75
N GLY A 159 -11.16 12.54 -20.73
CA GLY A 159 -11.11 11.55 -21.81
C GLY A 159 -9.87 10.66 -21.76
N ALA A 160 -8.93 10.93 -20.86
CA ALA A 160 -7.68 10.19 -20.77
C ALA A 160 -7.20 10.06 -19.31
N ILE A 161 -6.69 8.87 -19.01
CA ILE A 161 -5.78 8.63 -17.87
C ILE A 161 -4.48 8.12 -18.47
N ALA A 162 -3.37 8.77 -18.17
CA ALA A 162 -2.04 8.30 -18.52
C ALA A 162 -1.28 8.00 -17.24
N THR A 163 -0.46 6.95 -17.28
CA THR A 163 0.32 6.52 -16.13
C THR A 163 1.77 6.23 -16.50
N PHE A 164 2.67 6.41 -15.54
CA PHE A 164 4.02 5.89 -15.57
C PHE A 164 4.24 5.04 -14.32
N THR A 165 4.86 3.87 -14.50
CA THR A 165 5.30 2.99 -13.42
C THR A 165 6.78 2.72 -13.55
N GLY A 166 7.56 3.14 -12.56
CA GLY A 166 8.96 2.76 -12.43
C GLY A 166 9.08 1.48 -11.60
N ARG A 167 9.90 0.54 -12.05
CA ARG A 167 10.06 -0.80 -11.46
C ARG A 167 11.53 -1.11 -11.23
N VAL A 168 11.85 -1.82 -10.15
CA VAL A 168 13.23 -2.30 -9.90
C VAL A 168 13.61 -3.25 -11.03
N ARG A 169 14.78 -3.01 -11.62
CA ARG A 169 15.36 -3.87 -12.66
C ARG A 169 16.32 -4.84 -11.99
N ALA A 170 16.31 -6.10 -12.44
CA ALA A 170 17.28 -7.09 -11.98
C ALA A 170 18.72 -6.74 -12.39
N LYS A 171 18.90 -6.01 -13.49
CA LYS A 171 20.18 -5.57 -14.06
C LYS A 171 19.95 -4.30 -14.88
N ASP A 172 20.88 -3.37 -14.83
CA ASP A 172 20.88 -2.18 -15.70
C ASP A 172 21.58 -2.45 -17.04
N ASP A 173 22.68 -3.20 -17.04
CA ASP A 173 23.36 -3.75 -18.22
C ASP A 173 23.50 -5.30 -18.13
N PRO A 174 23.53 -6.06 -19.25
CA PRO A 174 23.73 -7.52 -19.22
C PRO A 174 24.89 -8.02 -18.35
N ASP A 175 25.98 -7.24 -18.28
CA ASP A 175 27.19 -7.57 -17.55
C ASP A 175 27.14 -7.21 -16.06
N ASP A 176 26.14 -6.44 -15.61
CA ASP A 176 26.02 -6.02 -14.21
C ASP A 176 25.66 -7.18 -13.28
N ALA A 177 26.10 -7.06 -12.03
CA ALA A 177 25.66 -7.92 -10.94
C ALA A 177 24.13 -7.79 -10.76
N ARG A 178 23.47 -8.88 -10.34
CA ARG A 178 22.02 -8.84 -10.13
C ARG A 178 21.70 -7.97 -8.91
N THR A 179 20.83 -6.99 -9.07
CA THR A 179 20.24 -6.21 -7.98
C THR A 179 19.32 -7.13 -7.17
N GLU A 180 19.53 -7.19 -5.86
CA GLU A 180 18.65 -7.95 -4.96
C GLU A 180 17.48 -7.08 -4.52
N PHE A 181 17.81 -5.87 -4.07
CA PHE A 181 16.84 -4.83 -3.71
C PHE A 181 17.45 -3.44 -3.84
N LEU A 182 16.58 -2.46 -3.95
CA LEU A 182 16.90 -1.04 -3.79
C LEU A 182 16.32 -0.57 -2.46
N GLU A 183 17.06 0.24 -1.73
CA GLU A 183 16.61 0.91 -0.52
C GLU A 183 16.47 2.40 -0.82
N PHE A 184 15.28 2.94 -0.54
CA PHE A 184 14.97 4.34 -0.80
C PHE A 184 14.68 5.08 0.50
N GLU A 185 15.41 6.15 0.74
CA GLU A 185 15.18 7.07 1.86
C GLU A 185 14.71 8.43 1.32
N LYS A 186 13.77 9.06 2.03
CA LYS A 186 13.32 10.43 1.75
C LYS A 186 13.64 11.32 2.94
N TYR A 187 13.94 12.59 2.69
CA TYR A 187 13.96 13.58 3.77
C TYR A 187 12.51 13.91 4.14
N GLU A 188 12.03 13.33 5.24
CA GLU A 188 10.65 13.46 5.72
C GLU A 188 10.20 14.92 5.81
N GLY A 189 8.94 15.17 5.44
CA GLY A 189 8.35 16.49 5.33
C GLY A 189 8.75 17.27 4.05
N VAL A 190 10.03 17.29 3.66
CA VAL A 190 10.46 18.05 2.46
C VAL A 190 10.07 17.32 1.18
N ALA A 191 10.24 15.99 1.12
CA ALA A 191 9.85 15.22 -0.06
C ALA A 191 8.34 15.33 -0.33
N GLU A 192 7.52 15.23 0.70
CA GLU A 192 6.06 15.37 0.62
C GLU A 192 5.62 16.78 0.21
N GLU A 193 6.25 17.82 0.79
CA GLU A 193 5.97 19.20 0.39
C GLU A 193 6.30 19.43 -1.09
N ARG A 194 7.44 18.90 -1.56
CA ARG A 194 7.87 19.02 -2.96
C ARG A 194 6.96 18.24 -3.92
N MET A 195 6.59 17.01 -3.57
CA MET A 195 5.64 16.20 -4.34
C MET A 195 4.30 16.93 -4.47
N ALA A 196 3.74 17.41 -3.36
CA ALA A 196 2.47 18.15 -3.38
C ALA A 196 2.56 19.49 -4.13
N ALA A 197 3.71 20.17 -4.10
CA ALA A 197 3.92 21.37 -4.92
C ALA A 197 3.96 21.03 -6.42
N LEU A 198 4.65 19.94 -6.77
CA LEU A 198 4.77 19.47 -8.14
C LEU A 198 3.41 19.04 -8.72
N GLU A 199 2.59 18.31 -7.97
CA GLU A 199 1.22 17.95 -8.36
C GLU A 199 0.41 19.21 -8.70
N ARG A 200 0.37 20.19 -7.79
CA ARG A 200 -0.36 21.45 -8.02
C ARG A 200 0.11 22.21 -9.26
N ASP A 201 1.42 22.24 -9.51
CA ASP A 201 1.99 22.88 -10.70
C ASP A 201 1.57 22.16 -11.99
N LEU A 202 1.54 20.82 -11.98
CA LEU A 202 1.12 20.02 -13.12
C LEU A 202 -0.39 20.16 -13.37
N GLU A 203 -1.20 20.19 -12.31
CA GLU A 203 -2.65 20.37 -12.36
C GLU A 203 -3.08 21.76 -12.84
N ALA A 204 -2.23 22.78 -12.68
CA ALA A 204 -2.49 24.13 -13.17
C ALA A 204 -2.51 24.22 -14.70
N ARG A 205 -2.09 23.16 -15.41
CA ARG A 205 -2.12 23.10 -16.87
C ARG A 205 -3.53 22.99 -17.40
N GLU A 206 -3.78 23.68 -18.51
CA GLU A 206 -5.04 23.54 -19.22
C GLU A 206 -5.23 22.07 -19.67
N GLY A 207 -6.42 21.52 -19.40
CA GLY A 207 -6.76 20.15 -19.75
C GLY A 207 -6.30 19.08 -18.76
N VAL A 208 -5.57 19.43 -17.70
CA VAL A 208 -5.21 18.51 -16.60
C VAL A 208 -6.21 18.65 -15.46
N PHE A 209 -6.72 17.51 -14.99
CA PHE A 209 -7.83 17.46 -14.03
C PHE A 209 -7.45 16.93 -12.66
N ASP A 210 -6.46 16.07 -12.59
CA ASP A 210 -5.97 15.48 -11.35
C ASP A 210 -4.58 14.89 -11.62
N VAL A 211 -3.67 15.02 -10.65
CA VAL A 211 -2.33 14.43 -10.72
C VAL A 211 -1.98 13.81 -9.38
N GLU A 212 -1.61 12.54 -9.41
CA GLU A 212 -1.12 11.80 -8.24
C GLU A 212 0.31 11.33 -8.51
N LEU A 213 1.22 11.68 -7.61
CA LEU A 213 2.61 11.25 -7.61
C LEU A 213 2.86 10.41 -6.36
N TYR A 214 3.44 9.24 -6.54
CA TYR A 214 3.81 8.37 -5.42
C TYR A 214 5.20 7.76 -5.66
N HIS A 215 6.00 7.72 -4.60
CA HIS A 215 7.28 7.02 -4.61
C HIS A 215 7.42 6.24 -3.31
N ARG A 216 7.56 4.91 -3.44
CA ARG A 216 7.77 3.99 -2.32
C ARG A 216 9.08 4.29 -1.62
N THR A 217 9.09 4.20 -0.29
CA THR A 217 10.31 4.25 0.51
C THR A 217 10.61 2.90 1.19
N GLY A 218 11.81 2.78 1.77
CA GLY A 218 12.30 1.53 2.34
C GLY A 218 12.82 0.56 1.28
N VAL A 219 12.82 -0.73 1.63
CA VAL A 219 13.38 -1.82 0.81
C VAL A 219 12.37 -2.29 -0.24
N VAL A 220 12.78 -2.18 -1.51
CA VAL A 220 11.99 -2.55 -2.69
C VAL A 220 12.74 -3.61 -3.48
N GLY A 221 12.14 -4.80 -3.60
CA GLY A 221 12.78 -5.96 -4.20
C GLY A 221 12.82 -5.93 -5.74
N ASP A 222 13.66 -6.78 -6.33
CA ASP A 222 13.69 -7.02 -7.79
C ASP A 222 12.27 -7.24 -8.35
N GLY A 223 11.92 -6.46 -9.38
CA GLY A 223 10.63 -6.55 -10.03
C GLY A 223 9.46 -5.97 -9.23
N GLU A 224 9.69 -5.24 -8.14
CA GLU A 224 8.64 -4.46 -7.48
C GLU A 224 8.51 -3.05 -8.07
N ASP A 225 7.30 -2.51 -8.03
CA ASP A 225 7.02 -1.14 -8.44
C ASP A 225 7.49 -0.15 -7.37
N ILE A 226 8.11 0.93 -7.82
CA ILE A 226 8.76 1.93 -6.98
C ILE A 226 8.03 3.27 -7.05
N VAL A 227 7.68 3.72 -8.25
CA VAL A 227 7.15 5.07 -8.48
C VAL A 227 5.97 5.02 -9.42
N PHE A 228 4.94 5.80 -9.10
CA PHE A 228 3.76 5.99 -9.92
C PHE A 228 3.57 7.48 -10.22
N VAL A 229 3.24 7.77 -11.48
CA VAL A 229 2.69 9.06 -11.91
C VAL A 229 1.36 8.76 -12.56
N VAL A 230 0.27 9.34 -12.07
CA VAL A 230 -1.07 9.14 -12.60
C VAL A 230 -1.66 10.50 -12.94
N VAL A 231 -2.05 10.70 -14.19
CA VAL A 231 -2.63 11.96 -14.67
C VAL A 231 -4.00 11.71 -15.27
N LEU A 232 -5.00 12.42 -14.77
CA LEU A 232 -6.32 12.54 -15.38
C LEU A 232 -6.38 13.80 -16.23
N ALA A 233 -6.77 13.67 -17.50
CA ALA A 233 -6.82 14.79 -18.42
C ALA A 233 -8.00 14.72 -19.41
N GLY A 234 -8.31 15.85 -20.03
CA GLY A 234 -9.33 15.97 -21.07
C GLY A 234 -8.99 15.14 -22.30
N HIS A 235 -7.75 15.19 -22.78
CA HIS A 235 -7.31 14.39 -23.91
C HIS A 235 -5.93 13.79 -23.66
N ARG A 236 -5.55 12.87 -24.54
CA ARG A 236 -4.31 12.10 -24.44
C ARG A 236 -3.05 12.95 -24.55
N GLU A 237 -3.10 14.08 -25.26
CA GLU A 237 -1.92 14.92 -25.50
C GLU A 237 -1.46 15.57 -24.20
N GLU A 238 -2.39 16.17 -23.46
CA GLU A 238 -2.14 16.75 -22.15
C GLU A 238 -1.76 15.68 -21.14
N ALA A 239 -2.41 14.51 -21.19
CA ALA A 239 -2.10 13.39 -20.31
C ALA A 239 -0.64 12.93 -20.45
N PHE A 240 -0.20 12.59 -21.67
CA PHE A 240 1.15 12.08 -21.90
C PHE A 240 2.23 13.11 -21.59
N ARG A 241 2.03 14.36 -22.03
CA ARG A 241 2.98 15.45 -21.75
C ARG A 241 3.13 15.69 -20.25
N THR A 242 2.04 15.56 -19.49
CA THR A 242 2.05 15.81 -18.05
C THR A 242 2.66 14.63 -17.29
N VAL A 243 2.42 13.38 -17.72
CA VAL A 243 3.09 12.22 -17.14
C VAL A 243 4.61 12.29 -17.34
N GLU A 244 5.06 12.58 -18.56
CA GLU A 244 6.49 12.69 -18.88
C GLU A 244 7.16 13.80 -18.05
N ASP A 245 6.55 14.98 -17.99
CA ASP A 245 7.07 16.07 -17.17
C ASP A 245 7.03 15.74 -15.68
N GLY A 246 5.98 15.07 -15.21
CA GLY A 246 5.82 14.68 -13.81
C GLY A 246 6.93 13.76 -13.33
N ILE A 247 7.28 12.72 -14.11
CA ILE A 247 8.38 11.83 -13.71
C ILE A 247 9.75 12.51 -13.78
N ASN A 248 9.99 13.36 -14.78
CA ASN A 248 11.25 14.09 -14.89
C ASN A 248 11.44 15.05 -13.71
N ARG A 249 10.42 15.89 -13.43
CA ARG A 249 10.46 16.83 -12.32
C ARG A 249 10.49 16.13 -10.95
N LEU A 250 9.82 14.99 -10.79
CA LEU A 250 9.91 14.21 -9.55
C LEU A 250 11.37 13.83 -9.26
N LYS A 251 12.08 13.29 -10.26
CA LYS A 251 13.50 12.92 -10.12
C LYS A 251 14.42 14.12 -9.87
N ASP A 252 14.11 15.27 -10.46
CA ASP A 252 14.93 16.47 -10.37
C ASP A 252 14.73 17.26 -9.07
N GLU A 253 13.48 17.34 -8.60
CA GLU A 253 13.05 18.28 -7.55
C GLU A 253 12.81 17.61 -6.19
N VAL A 254 12.55 16.29 -6.16
CA VAL A 254 12.20 15.57 -4.92
C VAL A 254 13.45 14.87 -4.37
N PRO A 255 13.87 15.19 -3.11
CA PRO A 255 15.08 14.62 -2.52
C PRO A 255 14.86 13.17 -2.07
N LEU A 256 15.08 12.24 -3.00
CA LEU A 256 15.05 10.80 -2.79
C LEU A 256 16.46 10.22 -2.90
N PHE A 257 16.88 9.45 -1.91
CA PHE A 257 18.19 8.79 -1.87
C PHE A 257 18.03 7.30 -2.15
N LYS A 258 18.73 6.82 -3.18
CA LYS A 258 18.76 5.40 -3.56
C LYS A 258 20.04 4.75 -3.05
N LYS A 259 19.94 3.67 -2.30
CA LYS A 259 21.02 2.72 -2.04
C LYS A 259 20.74 1.44 -2.83
N GLU A 260 21.75 0.91 -3.50
CA GLU A 260 21.63 -0.31 -4.28
C GLU A 260 22.40 -1.45 -3.63
N VAL A 261 21.74 -2.59 -3.46
CA VAL A 261 22.34 -3.80 -2.90
C VAL A 261 22.32 -4.89 -3.97
N THR A 262 23.51 -5.37 -4.31
CA THR A 262 23.71 -6.41 -5.30
C THR A 262 24.15 -7.71 -4.62
N VAL A 263 24.06 -8.82 -5.35
CA VAL A 263 24.49 -10.14 -4.87
C VAL A 263 26.01 -10.26 -4.58
N GLU A 264 26.83 -9.28 -4.98
CA GLU A 264 28.29 -9.32 -4.85
C GLU A 264 28.86 -8.25 -3.89
N ASP A 265 28.22 -7.09 -3.71
CA ASP A 265 28.62 -6.02 -2.75
C ASP A 265 27.51 -4.93 -2.57
N GLU A 266 27.57 -4.14 -1.48
CA GLU A 266 26.71 -2.97 -1.23
C GLU A 266 27.38 -1.67 -1.74
N PHE A 267 26.73 -0.89 -2.62
CA PHE A 267 27.25 0.41 -3.06
C PHE A 267 26.19 1.51 -2.96
N TRP A 268 26.59 2.67 -2.42
CA TRP A 268 25.76 3.88 -2.42
C TRP A 268 25.89 4.60 -3.75
N VAL A 269 24.78 4.74 -4.50
CA VAL A 269 24.76 5.45 -5.78
C VAL A 269 24.04 6.78 -5.60
N HIS A 270 24.78 7.88 -5.68
CA HIS A 270 24.19 9.22 -5.87
C HIS A 270 24.28 9.56 -7.35
N GLU A 271 23.21 9.34 -8.11
CA GLU A 271 23.05 9.94 -9.43
C GLU A 271 22.08 11.11 -9.35
N ARG A 272 22.60 12.31 -9.66
CA ARG A 272 21.81 13.42 -10.17
C ARG A 272 21.99 13.38 -11.68
N THR A 273 20.94 12.99 -12.41
CA THR A 273 20.89 13.09 -13.86
C THR A 273 19.81 14.06 -14.24
#